data_AF-A0A6V7Y3V2-F1
#
_entry.id   AF-A0A6V7Y3V2-F1
#
_cell.length_a   1.000
_cell.length_b   1.000
_cell.length_c   1.000
_cell.angle_alpha   90.00
_cell.angle_beta   90.00
_cell.angle_gamma   90.00
#
_symmetry.space_group_name_H-M   'P 1'
#
loop_
_entity.id
_entity.type
_entity.pdbx_description
1 polymer ?
#
loop_
_entity_poly.entity_id
_entity_poly.type
_entity_poly.pdbx_seq_one_letter_code
_entity_poly.pdbx_strand_id
1 'polypeptide(L)'
;MDNNDEAKNRKHQFWQTQPVPGLGIKVEENTFIEAPLEVEKIRKEPYSLPEPFSWSEVDLLSNDQLDELYTLLNENYVEDDENMFRFDYGRDFLKWALTPSGWKNYWHCGVRAAGSKLLAFIAAIPALIRIYDKTIQMVEINFLCVHKKLRSKRLAPVLIREITRRVNLSGIFQATFTAGIIIPKPVGSCRYWHRSLNPKKID
;
A
#
# COMPACT_ATOMS: atom_id res chain seq x y z
N MET A 1 21.68 12.77 -12.81
CA MET A 1 21.33 11.63 -13.69
C MET A 1 19.85 11.36 -13.47
N ASP A 2 19.05 11.41 -14.52
CA ASP A 2 17.59 11.31 -14.38
C ASP A 2 17.21 9.97 -13.74
N ASN A 3 16.46 10.01 -12.63
CA ASN A 3 15.91 8.85 -11.90
C ASN A 3 15.20 7.83 -12.82
N ASN A 4 14.81 8.25 -14.02
CA ASN A 4 14.14 7.45 -15.03
C ASN A 4 15.06 6.37 -15.66
N ASP A 5 16.37 6.61 -15.77
CA ASP A 5 17.28 5.67 -16.41
C ASP A 5 17.75 4.55 -15.46
N GLU A 6 17.86 4.82 -14.16
CA GLU A 6 18.13 3.78 -13.16
C GLU A 6 16.95 2.81 -12.97
N ALA A 7 15.72 3.32 -13.02
CA ALA A 7 14.52 2.51 -12.87
C ALA A 7 14.31 1.54 -14.04
N LYS A 8 14.66 1.92 -15.27
CA LYS A 8 14.60 1.04 -16.44
C LYS A 8 15.52 -0.18 -16.33
N ASN A 9 16.63 -0.05 -15.60
CA ASN A 9 17.63 -1.11 -15.43
C ASN A 9 17.41 -1.99 -14.19
N ARG A 10 16.48 -1.64 -13.28
CA ARG A 10 16.19 -2.45 -12.09
C ARG A 10 15.28 -3.63 -12.42
N LYS A 11 15.76 -4.85 -12.13
CA LYS A 11 14.94 -6.08 -12.23
C LYS A 11 13.95 -6.16 -11.05
N HIS A 12 12.69 -5.82 -11.29
CA HIS A 12 11.62 -5.95 -10.30
C HIS A 12 11.05 -7.37 -10.22
N GLN A 13 11.78 -8.30 -9.57
CA GLN A 13 11.40 -9.73 -9.47
C GLN A 13 9.97 -9.95 -8.97
N PHE A 14 9.51 -9.16 -8.00
CA PHE A 14 8.14 -9.26 -7.49
C PHE A 14 7.13 -8.78 -8.54
N TRP A 15 7.27 -7.54 -9.03
CA TRP A 15 6.31 -6.92 -9.94
C TRP A 15 6.20 -7.62 -11.30
N GLN A 16 7.24 -8.30 -11.75
CA GLN A 16 7.18 -9.16 -12.95
C GLN A 16 6.18 -10.32 -12.83
N THR A 17 5.79 -10.69 -11.61
CA THR A 17 4.79 -11.75 -11.35
C THR A 17 3.40 -11.21 -11.06
N GLN A 18 3.21 -9.89 -11.08
CA GLN A 18 1.95 -9.24 -10.75
C GLN A 18 1.22 -8.83 -12.03
N PRO A 19 -0.12 -8.74 -12.01
CA PRO A 19 -0.93 -8.29 -13.15
C PRO A 19 -0.80 -6.77 -13.32
N VAL A 20 0.38 -6.32 -13.74
CA VAL A 20 0.72 -4.94 -14.07
C VAL A 20 1.50 -4.90 -15.39
N PRO A 21 1.36 -3.87 -16.24
CA PRO A 21 2.11 -3.82 -17.47
C PRO A 21 3.60 -3.67 -17.19
N GLY A 22 4.45 -4.35 -17.97
CA GLY A 22 5.89 -4.10 -17.96
C GLY A 22 6.22 -2.67 -18.42
N LEU A 23 7.35 -2.12 -17.96
CA LEU A 23 7.75 -0.73 -18.27
C LEU A 23 7.87 -0.46 -19.78
N GLY A 24 8.27 -1.45 -20.58
CA GLY A 24 8.40 -1.34 -22.03
C GLY A 24 7.12 -1.65 -22.83
N ILE A 25 6.03 -2.04 -22.17
CA ILE A 25 4.79 -2.43 -22.86
C ILE A 25 3.98 -1.18 -23.21
N LYS A 26 3.60 -1.06 -24.48
CA LYS A 26 2.62 -0.08 -24.95
C LYS A 26 1.22 -0.63 -24.66
N VAL A 27 0.41 0.14 -23.94
CA VAL A 27 -0.96 -0.23 -23.61
C VAL A 27 -1.86 0.40 -24.66
N GLU A 28 -2.59 -0.43 -25.41
CA GLU A 28 -3.45 0.01 -26.51
C GLU A 28 -4.94 -0.06 -26.17
N GLU A 29 -5.29 -0.82 -25.13
CA GLU A 29 -6.68 -1.02 -24.69
C GLU A 29 -6.87 -0.70 -23.20
N ASN A 30 -8.01 -0.10 -22.86
CA ASN A 30 -8.44 0.15 -21.49
C ASN A 30 -9.22 -1.07 -20.96
N THR A 31 -8.52 -2.14 -20.59
CA THR A 31 -9.15 -3.39 -20.09
C THR A 31 -8.34 -4.03 -18.97
N PHE A 32 -8.87 -5.11 -18.37
CA PHE A 32 -8.16 -5.90 -17.36
C PHE A 32 -6.97 -6.64 -17.98
N ILE A 33 -5.90 -6.83 -17.19
CA ILE A 33 -4.73 -7.62 -17.60
C ILE A 33 -5.03 -9.11 -17.47
N GLU A 34 -5.63 -9.49 -16.34
CA GLU A 34 -6.16 -10.82 -16.07
C GLU A 34 -7.66 -10.68 -15.79
N ALA A 35 -8.46 -11.59 -16.35
CA ALA A 35 -9.90 -11.58 -16.11
C ALA A 35 -10.19 -11.85 -14.62
N PRO A 36 -11.22 -11.21 -14.03
CA PRO A 36 -11.67 -11.51 -12.68
C PRO A 36 -11.89 -13.01 -12.47
N LEU A 37 -11.30 -13.56 -11.42
CA LEU A 37 -11.53 -14.95 -11.03
C LEU A 37 -12.84 -15.07 -10.26
N GLU A 38 -13.50 -16.22 -10.36
CA GLU A 38 -14.57 -16.59 -9.45
C GLU A 38 -14.03 -16.63 -8.01
N VAL A 39 -14.82 -16.14 -7.05
CA VAL A 39 -14.37 -15.97 -5.67
C VAL A 39 -13.98 -17.32 -5.03
N GLU A 40 -14.61 -18.40 -5.47
CA GLU A 40 -14.36 -19.79 -5.10
C GLU A 40 -12.95 -20.25 -5.47
N LYS A 41 -12.39 -19.73 -6.57
CA LYS A 41 -11.04 -20.06 -7.05
C LYS A 41 -9.95 -19.28 -6.33
N ILE A 42 -10.32 -18.31 -5.50
CA ILE A 42 -9.37 -17.52 -4.71
C ILE A 42 -8.96 -18.29 -3.46
N ARG A 43 -7.66 -18.28 -3.16
CA ARG A 43 -7.08 -18.83 -1.92
C ARG A 43 -7.83 -18.31 -0.67
N LYS A 44 -8.43 -19.25 0.08
CA LYS A 44 -9.18 -18.95 1.30
C LYS A 44 -8.28 -18.69 2.51
N GLU A 45 -7.17 -19.41 2.60
CA GLU A 45 -6.22 -19.27 3.70
C GLU A 45 -5.25 -18.09 3.50
N PRO A 46 -4.87 -17.38 4.58
CA PRO A 46 -3.83 -16.36 4.53
C PRO A 46 -2.50 -16.88 3.96
N TYR A 47 -1.68 -15.99 3.40
CA TYR A 47 -0.30 -16.34 3.05
C TYR A 47 0.52 -16.67 4.30
N SER A 48 1.45 -17.63 4.19
CA SER A 48 2.28 -18.02 5.32
C SER A 48 3.26 -16.91 5.71
N LEU A 49 3.42 -16.69 7.02
CA LEU A 49 4.45 -15.85 7.61
C LEU A 49 5.46 -16.74 8.35
N PRO A 50 6.74 -16.37 8.40
CA PRO A 50 7.70 -17.10 9.21
C PRO A 50 7.42 -16.87 10.71
N GLU A 51 7.67 -17.86 11.54
CA GLU A 51 7.64 -17.66 13.00
C GLU A 51 8.69 -16.60 13.42
N PRO A 52 8.41 -15.76 14.42
CA PRO A 52 7.22 -15.73 15.29
C PRO A 52 6.14 -14.73 14.80
N PHE A 53 6.02 -14.49 13.50
CA PHE A 53 5.08 -13.50 12.97
C PHE A 53 3.68 -14.07 12.71
N SER A 54 2.66 -13.27 12.97
CA SER A 54 1.27 -13.61 12.69
C SER A 54 0.52 -12.43 12.07
N TRP A 55 -0.53 -12.74 11.30
CA TRP A 55 -1.45 -11.74 10.78
C TRP A 55 -2.34 -11.19 11.89
N SER A 56 -2.68 -9.91 11.78
CA SER A 56 -3.65 -9.22 12.62
C SER A 56 -4.55 -8.36 11.73
N GLU A 57 -5.80 -8.22 12.11
CA GLU A 57 -6.65 -7.12 11.63
C GLU A 57 -6.51 -5.98 12.62
N VAL A 58 -6.22 -4.77 12.14
CA VAL A 58 -6.01 -3.61 13.01
C VAL A 58 -7.31 -2.82 13.10
N ASP A 59 -7.97 -2.91 14.26
CA ASP A 59 -9.22 -2.22 14.52
C ASP A 59 -8.98 -0.75 14.90
N LEU A 60 -9.26 0.16 13.97
CA LEU A 60 -9.09 1.60 14.16
C LEU A 60 -10.19 2.24 15.02
N LEU A 61 -11.20 1.47 15.45
CA LEU A 61 -12.16 1.89 16.45
C LEU A 61 -11.65 1.65 17.88
N SER A 62 -10.64 0.78 18.03
CA SER A 62 -9.90 0.60 19.29
C SER A 62 -8.79 1.64 19.38
N ASN A 63 -8.81 2.46 20.44
CA ASN A 63 -7.78 3.46 20.68
C ASN A 63 -6.39 2.82 20.83
N ASP A 64 -6.29 1.65 21.48
CA ASP A 64 -5.01 0.97 21.68
C ASP A 64 -4.37 0.55 20.34
N GLN A 65 -5.17 -0.03 19.43
CA GLN A 65 -4.67 -0.46 18.13
C GLN A 65 -4.41 0.71 17.17
N LEU A 66 -5.19 1.78 17.28
CA LEU A 66 -4.93 3.04 16.57
C LEU A 66 -3.60 3.66 17.01
N ASP A 67 -3.31 3.63 18.31
CA ASP A 67 -2.05 4.11 18.90
C ASP A 67 -0.86 3.28 18.44
N GLU A 68 -1.01 1.96 18.34
CA GLU A 68 0.01 1.08 17.77
C GLU A 68 0.29 1.39 16.30
N LEU A 69 -0.74 1.61 15.49
CA LEU A 69 -0.58 1.97 14.08
C LEU A 69 0.11 3.34 13.94
N TYR A 70 -0.35 4.33 14.71
CA TYR A 70 0.28 5.65 14.79
C TYR A 70 1.76 5.52 15.09
N THR A 71 2.11 4.73 16.11
CA THR A 71 3.50 4.53 16.55
C THR A 71 4.34 3.86 15.46
N LEU A 72 3.81 2.81 14.82
CA LEU A 72 4.48 2.13 13.71
C LEU A 72 4.79 3.13 12.58
N LEU A 73 3.80 3.93 12.17
CA LEU A 73 3.95 4.87 11.05
C LEU A 73 4.91 6.01 11.41
N ASN A 74 4.75 6.65 12.57
CA ASN A 74 5.59 7.75 13.00
C ASN A 74 7.09 7.35 13.06
N GLU A 75 7.38 6.13 13.51
CA GLU A 75 8.75 5.65 13.66
C GLU A 75 9.36 5.06 12.36
N ASN A 76 8.52 4.52 11.47
CA ASN A 76 8.98 3.66 10.36
C ASN A 76 8.42 4.01 8.98
N TYR A 77 7.51 4.97 8.85
CA TYR A 77 6.97 5.39 7.55
C TYR A 77 7.86 6.43 6.87
N VAL A 78 7.61 6.60 5.57
CA VAL A 78 8.34 7.42 4.59
C VAL A 78 9.23 8.51 5.21
N GLU A 79 10.53 8.38 4.96
CA GLU A 79 11.57 9.36 5.28
C GLU A 79 11.91 10.09 3.97
N ASP A 80 12.19 11.38 4.03
CA ASP A 80 12.85 12.08 2.93
C ASP A 80 14.26 11.52 2.72
N ASP A 81 14.85 11.76 1.53
CA ASP A 81 16.16 11.21 1.15
C ASP A 81 17.29 11.64 2.12
N GLU A 82 17.08 12.70 2.89
CA GLU A 82 18.02 13.25 3.88
C GLU A 82 17.66 12.91 5.34
N ASN A 83 16.57 12.16 5.59
CA ASN A 83 16.00 11.83 6.90
C ASN A 83 15.69 13.04 7.82
N MET A 84 15.49 14.23 7.25
CA MET A 84 15.16 15.45 8.00
C MET A 84 13.66 15.54 8.32
N PHE A 85 12.80 14.94 7.51
CA PHE A 85 11.34 15.02 7.68
C PHE A 85 10.66 13.64 7.65
N ARG A 86 9.69 13.47 8.55
CA ARG A 86 8.81 12.30 8.60
C ARG A 86 7.36 12.75 8.60
N PHE A 87 6.49 11.95 7.99
CA PHE A 87 5.05 12.18 8.06
C PHE A 87 4.53 11.80 9.45
N ASP A 88 4.07 12.81 10.18
CA ASP A 88 3.34 12.64 11.44
C ASP A 88 1.83 12.59 11.15
N TYR A 89 1.34 11.41 10.76
CA TYR A 89 -0.09 11.19 10.57
C TYR A 89 -0.78 11.04 11.92
N GLY A 90 -1.43 12.11 12.38
CA GLY A 90 -2.20 12.07 13.62
C GLY A 90 -3.28 10.97 13.64
N ARG A 91 -3.62 10.49 14.83
CA ARG A 91 -4.62 9.43 15.05
C ARG A 91 -5.96 9.71 14.38
N ASP A 92 -6.47 10.94 14.54
CA ASP A 92 -7.73 11.36 13.93
C ASP A 92 -7.67 11.34 12.41
N PHE A 93 -6.51 11.71 11.84
CA PHE A 93 -6.28 11.63 10.40
C PHE A 93 -6.27 10.17 9.93
N LEU A 94 -5.57 9.29 10.62
CA LEU A 94 -5.52 7.85 10.28
C LEU A 94 -6.92 7.23 10.32
N LYS A 95 -7.69 7.53 11.38
CA LYS A 95 -9.08 7.08 11.50
C LYS A 95 -9.93 7.61 10.35
N TRP A 96 -9.90 8.92 10.11
CA TRP A 96 -10.63 9.54 9.00
C TRP A 96 -10.27 8.94 7.63
N ALA A 97 -8.98 8.77 7.34
CA ALA A 97 -8.49 8.30 6.05
C ALA A 97 -8.78 6.81 5.80
N LEU A 98 -8.79 5.99 6.86
CA LEU A 98 -8.91 4.53 6.76
C LEU A 98 -10.30 4.00 7.09
N THR A 99 -11.23 4.82 7.59
CA THR A 99 -12.62 4.42 7.80
C THR A 99 -13.64 5.19 6.94
N PRO A 100 -13.43 5.35 5.61
CA PRO A 100 -14.45 5.93 4.73
C PRO A 100 -15.64 4.97 4.58
N SER A 101 -16.77 5.46 4.08
CA SER A 101 -17.96 4.61 3.86
C SER A 101 -17.63 3.33 3.07
N GLY A 102 -18.06 2.17 3.58
CA GLY A 102 -17.79 0.86 2.98
C GLY A 102 -16.45 0.23 3.37
N TRP A 103 -15.66 0.86 4.25
CA TRP A 103 -14.43 0.27 4.78
C TRP A 103 -14.69 -1.09 5.45
N LYS A 104 -13.66 -1.94 5.48
CA LYS A 104 -13.73 -3.24 6.13
C LYS A 104 -12.51 -3.40 7.04
N ASN A 105 -12.72 -3.77 8.29
CA ASN A 105 -11.63 -4.07 9.22
C ASN A 105 -10.67 -5.14 8.66
N TYR A 106 -11.23 -6.11 7.92
CA TYR A 106 -10.48 -7.14 7.21
C TYR A 106 -9.42 -6.60 6.23
N TRP A 107 -9.59 -5.37 5.72
CA TRP A 107 -8.64 -4.72 4.82
C TRP A 107 -7.54 -3.92 5.53
N HIS A 108 -7.57 -3.82 6.86
CA HIS A 108 -6.51 -3.24 7.67
C HIS A 108 -5.55 -4.34 8.11
N CYS A 109 -4.63 -4.70 7.23
CA CYS A 109 -3.78 -5.87 7.39
C CYS A 109 -2.50 -5.53 8.15
N GLY A 110 -2.38 -6.05 9.38
CA GLY A 110 -1.20 -5.92 10.23
C GLY A 110 -0.40 -7.22 10.33
N VAL A 111 0.89 -7.09 10.62
CA VAL A 111 1.77 -8.20 11.02
C VAL A 111 2.30 -7.93 12.41
N ARG A 112 2.12 -8.87 13.34
CA ARG A 112 2.62 -8.79 14.71
C ARG A 112 3.72 -9.83 14.96
N ALA A 113 4.66 -9.55 15.86
CA ALA A 113 5.54 -10.58 16.42
C ALA A 113 4.98 -11.07 17.75
N ALA A 114 4.94 -12.40 17.94
CA ALA A 114 4.47 -13.03 19.17
C ALA A 114 3.09 -12.50 19.65
N GLY A 115 2.23 -12.11 18.71
CA GLY A 115 0.88 -11.58 18.97
C GLY A 115 0.79 -10.20 19.62
N SER A 116 1.91 -9.56 19.99
CA SER A 116 1.90 -8.29 20.73
C SER A 116 2.23 -7.10 19.85
N LYS A 117 3.49 -6.96 19.41
CA LYS A 117 3.96 -5.74 18.74
C LYS A 117 3.61 -5.72 17.25
N LEU A 118 2.93 -4.66 16.80
CA LEU A 118 2.71 -4.38 15.37
C LEU A 118 4.02 -3.98 14.68
N LEU A 119 4.35 -4.66 13.59
CA LEU A 119 5.63 -4.54 12.89
C LEU A 119 5.50 -4.24 11.39
N ALA A 120 4.34 -4.48 10.81
CA ALA A 120 4.04 -4.04 9.48
C ALA A 120 2.55 -3.81 9.31
N PHE A 121 2.18 -2.98 8.34
CA PHE A 121 0.82 -2.61 8.04
C PHE A 121 0.64 -2.36 6.55
N ILE A 122 -0.53 -2.66 6.02
CA ILE A 122 -1.02 -2.23 4.72
C ILE A 122 -2.54 -2.11 4.79
N ALA A 123 -3.11 -1.08 4.19
CA ALA A 123 -4.55 -0.87 4.16
C ALA A 123 -5.09 -0.82 2.74
N ALA A 124 -6.34 -1.23 2.60
CA ALA A 124 -7.16 -0.98 1.43
C ALA A 124 -8.48 -0.32 1.84
N ILE A 125 -8.92 0.69 1.09
CA ILE A 125 -10.23 1.33 1.25
C ILE A 125 -11.02 1.24 -0.06
N PRO A 126 -12.36 1.15 -0.04
CA PRO A 126 -13.13 1.06 -1.28
C PRO A 126 -13.14 2.41 -2.01
N ALA A 127 -13.06 2.36 -3.34
CA ALA A 127 -13.18 3.56 -4.17
C ALA A 127 -13.90 3.22 -5.48
N LEU A 128 -14.81 4.10 -5.90
CA LEU A 128 -15.40 4.02 -7.23
C LEU A 128 -14.63 4.97 -8.15
N ILE A 129 -13.82 4.40 -9.05
CA ILE A 129 -12.83 5.16 -9.81
C ILE A 129 -13.24 5.22 -11.28
N ARG A 130 -13.24 6.42 -11.84
CA ARG A 130 -13.43 6.64 -13.28
C ARG A 130 -12.08 6.67 -13.98
N ILE A 131 -11.85 5.72 -14.88
CA ILE A 131 -10.66 5.63 -15.73
C ILE A 131 -11.12 5.77 -17.17
N TYR A 132 -10.82 6.93 -17.76
CA TYR A 132 -11.32 7.35 -19.08
C TYR A 132 -12.86 7.31 -19.15
N ASP A 133 -13.40 6.40 -19.96
CA ASP A 133 -14.81 6.16 -20.23
C ASP A 133 -15.46 5.14 -19.29
N LYS A 134 -14.67 4.45 -18.45
CA LYS A 134 -15.14 3.38 -17.56
C LYS A 134 -15.16 3.82 -16.10
N THR A 135 -16.18 3.41 -15.38
CA THR A 135 -16.27 3.55 -13.92
C THR A 135 -16.20 2.16 -13.31
N ILE A 136 -15.23 1.94 -12.41
CA ILE A 136 -14.89 0.62 -11.89
C ILE A 136 -14.84 0.68 -10.37
N GLN A 137 -15.44 -0.31 -9.71
CA GLN A 137 -15.27 -0.51 -8.27
C GLN A 137 -13.87 -1.06 -8.01
N MET A 138 -13.07 -0.32 -7.26
CA MET A 138 -11.69 -0.64 -6.93
C MET A 138 -11.46 -0.52 -5.42
N VAL A 139 -10.22 -0.76 -5.02
CA VAL A 139 -9.69 -0.30 -3.73
C VAL A 139 -8.50 0.64 -3.92
N GLU A 140 -8.36 1.61 -3.04
CA GLU A 140 -7.14 2.39 -2.90
C GLU A 140 -6.25 1.73 -1.86
N ILE A 141 -5.01 1.39 -2.24
CA ILE A 141 -4.00 0.84 -1.32
C ILE A 141 -3.16 1.98 -0.77
N ASN A 142 -3.02 2.03 0.55
CA ASN A 142 -2.22 3.05 1.21
C ASN A 142 -1.57 2.52 2.50
N PHE A 143 -0.65 3.31 3.06
CA PHE A 143 0.03 3.05 4.34
C PHE A 143 0.79 1.72 4.41
N LEU A 144 1.35 1.25 3.29
CA LEU A 144 2.29 0.13 3.31
C LEU A 144 3.53 0.50 4.10
N CYS A 145 3.64 -0.03 5.31
CA CYS A 145 4.74 0.23 6.23
C CYS A 145 5.33 -1.08 6.73
N VAL A 146 6.65 -1.18 6.73
CA VAL A 146 7.38 -2.27 7.36
C VAL A 146 8.41 -1.67 8.29
N HIS A 147 8.42 -2.16 9.54
CA HIS A 147 9.38 -1.75 10.55
C HIS A 147 10.82 -1.82 10.00
N LYS A 148 11.62 -0.79 10.26
CA LYS A 148 12.95 -0.58 9.62
C LYS A 148 13.84 -1.83 9.63
N LYS A 149 13.91 -2.51 10.78
CA LYS A 149 14.69 -3.75 10.99
C LYS A 149 14.26 -4.94 10.11
N LEU A 150 13.06 -4.92 9.54
CA LEU A 150 12.49 -6.01 8.73
C LEU A 150 12.43 -5.71 7.23
N ARG A 151 12.80 -4.49 6.79
CA ARG A 151 12.69 -4.08 5.37
C ARG A 151 13.47 -4.98 4.40
N SER A 152 14.62 -5.52 4.82
CA SER A 152 15.44 -6.43 4.01
C SER A 152 14.89 -7.87 3.91
N LYS A 153 13.84 -8.20 4.68
CA LYS A 153 13.27 -9.57 4.77
C LYS A 153 12.16 -9.85 3.76
N ARG A 154 11.96 -8.98 2.76
CA ARG A 154 10.95 -9.13 1.69
C ARG A 154 9.52 -9.30 2.21
N LEU A 155 9.18 -8.67 3.34
CA LEU A 155 7.83 -8.73 3.93
C LEU A 155 6.79 -7.93 3.12
N ALA A 156 7.19 -6.82 2.49
CA ALA A 156 6.29 -6.00 1.67
C ALA A 156 5.60 -6.78 0.53
N PRO A 157 6.30 -7.58 -0.29
CA PRO A 157 5.67 -8.51 -1.24
C PRO A 157 4.59 -9.42 -0.64
N VAL A 158 4.82 -9.94 0.57
CA VAL A 158 3.87 -10.84 1.26
C VAL A 158 2.64 -10.07 1.71
N LEU A 159 2.81 -8.85 2.24
CA LEU A 159 1.73 -7.92 2.58
C LEU A 159 0.87 -7.59 1.36
N ILE A 160 1.49 -7.27 0.23
CA ILE A 160 0.78 -6.96 -1.03
C ILE A 160 -0.06 -8.17 -1.47
N ARG A 161 0.54 -9.37 -1.48
CA ARG A 161 -0.20 -10.59 -1.85
C ARG A 161 -1.37 -10.88 -0.91
N GLU A 162 -1.18 -10.67 0.39
CA GLU A 162 -2.24 -10.89 1.36
C GLU A 162 -3.37 -9.88 1.19
N ILE A 163 -3.09 -8.57 1.07
CA ILE A 163 -4.17 -7.60 0.86
C ILE A 163 -4.90 -7.83 -0.46
N THR A 164 -4.19 -8.18 -1.54
CA THR A 164 -4.81 -8.57 -2.81
C THR A 164 -5.74 -9.77 -2.64
N ARG A 165 -5.32 -10.81 -1.90
CA ARG A 165 -6.18 -11.96 -1.60
C ARG A 165 -7.45 -11.55 -0.84
N ARG A 166 -7.33 -10.71 0.19
CA ARG A 166 -8.46 -10.22 0.99
C ARG A 166 -9.45 -9.37 0.17
N VAL A 167 -8.93 -8.57 -0.74
CA VAL A 167 -9.72 -7.72 -1.65
C VAL A 167 -10.41 -8.58 -2.71
N ASN A 168 -9.69 -9.52 -3.34
CA ASN A 168 -10.27 -10.43 -4.32
C ASN A 168 -11.38 -11.29 -3.71
N LEU A 169 -11.23 -11.74 -2.45
CA LEU A 169 -12.30 -12.47 -1.73
C LEU A 169 -13.59 -11.65 -1.55
N SER A 170 -13.51 -10.32 -1.65
CA SER A 170 -14.67 -9.44 -1.67
C SER A 170 -15.22 -9.17 -3.08
N GLY A 171 -14.69 -9.82 -4.12
CA GLY A 171 -15.11 -9.66 -5.51
C GLY A 171 -14.54 -8.42 -6.22
N ILE A 172 -13.51 -7.77 -5.66
CA ILE A 172 -12.85 -6.61 -6.26
C ILE A 172 -11.49 -7.06 -6.79
N PHE A 173 -11.14 -6.70 -8.03
CA PHE A 173 -9.94 -7.22 -8.71
C PHE A 173 -9.02 -6.13 -9.27
N GLN A 174 -9.32 -4.87 -8.96
CA GLN A 174 -8.53 -3.71 -9.37
C GLN A 174 -8.25 -2.83 -8.17
N ALA A 175 -7.07 -2.22 -8.19
CA ALA A 175 -6.63 -1.32 -7.15
C ALA A 175 -5.83 -0.15 -7.73
N THR A 176 -5.85 0.96 -7.02
CA THR A 176 -4.99 2.12 -7.27
C THR A 176 -4.06 2.33 -6.08
N PHE A 177 -2.85 2.82 -6.35
CA PHE A 177 -1.87 3.17 -5.34
C PHE A 177 -0.92 4.22 -5.91
N THR A 178 -0.20 4.90 -5.03
CA THR A 178 0.87 5.83 -5.41
C THR A 178 2.17 5.42 -4.71
N ALA A 179 3.30 5.75 -5.33
CA ALA A 179 4.61 5.48 -4.76
C ALA A 179 5.60 6.57 -5.21
N GLY A 180 6.55 6.93 -4.33
CA GLY A 180 7.66 7.81 -4.68
C GLY A 180 8.76 7.14 -5.51
N ILE A 181 8.67 5.81 -5.68
CA ILE A 181 9.59 5.00 -6.50
C ILE A 181 8.92 4.60 -7.81
N ILE A 182 9.70 4.46 -8.88
CA ILE A 182 9.20 3.95 -10.16
C ILE A 182 9.00 2.44 -10.05
N ILE A 183 7.78 1.98 -10.31
CA ILE A 183 7.41 0.56 -10.41
C ILE A 183 6.58 0.31 -11.68
N PRO A 184 6.66 -0.89 -12.30
CA PRO A 184 5.94 -1.20 -13.53
C PRO A 184 4.42 -1.17 -13.33
N LYS A 185 3.60 -0.44 -14.10
CA LYS A 185 3.91 0.72 -14.95
C LYS A 185 3.12 1.93 -14.41
N PRO A 186 3.71 3.12 -14.25
CA PRO A 186 2.95 4.29 -13.81
C PRO A 186 1.94 4.71 -14.88
N VAL A 187 0.69 4.98 -14.47
CA VAL A 187 -0.34 5.58 -15.34
C VAL A 187 -0.09 7.09 -15.49
N GLY A 188 0.48 7.73 -14.48
CA GLY A 188 0.86 9.13 -14.48
C GLY A 188 2.00 9.41 -13.50
N SER A 189 2.60 10.59 -13.63
CA SER A 189 3.63 11.09 -12.72
C SER A 189 3.33 12.55 -12.37
N CYS A 190 3.48 12.89 -11.10
CA CYS A 190 3.23 14.23 -10.58
C CYS A 190 4.43 14.69 -9.75
N ARG A 191 4.62 16.00 -9.64
CA ARG A 191 5.70 16.61 -8.86
C ARG A 191 5.12 17.42 -7.69
N TYR A 192 5.65 17.21 -6.49
CA TYR A 192 5.34 18.07 -5.35
C TYR A 192 5.93 19.47 -5.56
N TRP A 193 5.15 20.49 -5.23
CA TRP A 193 5.57 21.88 -5.17
C TRP A 193 5.21 22.43 -3.80
N HIS A 194 6.10 23.23 -3.22
CA HIS A 194 5.92 23.81 -1.90
C HIS A 194 5.72 25.31 -2.01
N ARG A 195 4.70 25.83 -1.31
CA ARG A 195 4.49 27.27 -1.14
C ARG A 195 4.79 27.64 0.31
N SER A 196 5.90 28.33 0.55
CA SER A 196 6.31 28.74 1.89
C SER A 196 5.27 29.68 2.52
N LEU A 197 4.65 29.25 3.62
CA LEU A 197 3.72 30.06 4.40
C LEU A 197 4.43 30.80 5.54
N ASN A 198 5.47 30.19 6.11
CA ASN A 198 6.32 30.80 7.13
C ASN A 198 7.81 30.53 6.81
N PRO A 199 8.42 31.31 5.90
CA PRO A 199 9.81 31.10 5.49
C PRO A 199 10.80 31.05 6.66
N LYS A 200 10.63 31.92 7.67
CA LYS A 200 11.52 32.00 8.85
C LYS A 200 11.57 30.74 9.71
N LYS A 201 10.57 29.87 9.63
CA LYS A 201 10.53 28.58 10.36
C LYS A 201 11.13 27.44 9.52
N ILE A 202 11.19 27.64 8.20
CA ILE A 202 11.61 26.64 7.22
C ILE A 202 13.10 26.78 6.88
N ASP A 203 13.64 28.01 6.97
CA ASP A 203 15.09 28.31 6.96
C ASP A 203 15.79 27.76 8.23
#